data_AF-A0A9W9GB66-F1
#
_entry.id   AF-A0A9W9GB66-F1
#
_cell.length_a   1.000
_cell.length_b   1.000
_cell.length_c   1.000
_cell.angle_alpha   90.00
_cell.angle_beta   90.00
_cell.angle_gamma   90.00
#
_symmetry.space_group_name_H-M   'P 1'
#
loop_
_entity.id
_entity.type
_entity.pdbx_description
1 polymer ?
#
loop_
_entity_poly.entity_id
_entity_poly.type
_entity_poly.pdbx_seq_one_letter_code
_entity_poly.pdbx_strand_id
1 'polypeptide(L)'
;MYTVLLQDIASNGFAVVSVDHPYDADIVEYPDDRTVLGTNITTNTEFLLAQNVRVKDMSFVLDQIQDENAVKGIFPLSKGNSNLLSLDRVSLFGLGSTAAQTILVDDRFVGGINLDGALWGSVVNIGLSKPFLLFGHTNYTQATDATWKKFWSKIARMETGARARAV
;
A
#
# COMPACT_ATOMS: atom_id res chain seq x y z
N MET A 1 -8.13 9.91 5.36
CA MET A 1 -9.22 8.95 5.64
C MET A 1 -8.81 7.71 6.48
N TYR A 2 -7.52 7.44 6.75
CA TYR A 2 -7.08 6.21 7.47
C TYR A 2 -6.53 6.42 8.89
N THR A 3 -6.73 7.59 9.48
CA THR A 3 -6.01 8.02 10.70
C THR A 3 -6.12 7.02 11.86
N VAL A 4 -7.30 6.49 12.15
CA VAL A 4 -7.49 5.54 13.27
C VAL A 4 -6.70 4.24 13.06
N LEU A 5 -6.75 3.67 11.85
CA LEU A 5 -5.99 2.46 11.51
C LEU A 5 -4.47 2.72 11.56
N LEU A 6 -4.03 3.85 11.00
CA LEU A 6 -2.61 4.23 11.00
C LEU A 6 -2.09 4.45 12.43
N GLN A 7 -2.90 5.08 13.29
CA GLN A 7 -2.58 5.28 14.70
C GLN A 7 -2.51 3.97 15.48
N ASP A 8 -3.44 3.04 15.24
CA ASP A 8 -3.42 1.72 15.87
C ASP A 8 -2.14 0.95 15.48
N ILE A 9 -1.79 0.93 14.19
CA ILE A 9 -0.54 0.32 13.70
C ILE A 9 0.67 1.00 14.34
N ALA A 10 0.71 2.34 14.39
CA ALA A 10 1.80 3.07 15.02
C ALA A 10 1.93 2.77 16.53
N SER A 11 0.80 2.58 17.23
CA SER A 11 0.78 2.24 18.66
C SER A 11 1.39 0.86 18.96
N ASN A 12 1.41 -0.03 17.97
CA ASN A 12 2.04 -1.34 18.05
C ASN A 12 3.55 -1.32 17.69
N GLY A 13 4.16 -0.14 17.58
CA GLY A 13 5.61 0.02 17.40
C GLY A 13 6.07 0.08 15.95
N PHE A 14 5.15 0.28 15.00
CA PHE A 14 5.50 0.45 13.58
C PHE A 14 5.69 1.92 13.23
N ALA A 15 6.67 2.20 12.37
CA ALA A 15 6.70 3.46 11.65
C ALA A 15 5.70 3.43 10.50
N VAL A 16 4.92 4.49 10.38
CA VAL A 16 3.82 4.55 9.41
C VAL A 16 3.98 5.80 8.54
N VAL A 17 3.94 5.61 7.23
CA VAL A 17 3.90 6.66 6.22
C VAL A 17 2.60 6.49 5.43
N SER A 18 1.73 7.50 5.46
CA SER A 18 0.59 7.59 4.55
C SER A 18 0.96 8.44 3.34
N VAL A 19 0.51 8.03 2.16
CA VAL A 19 0.79 8.72 0.90
C VAL A 19 -0.52 9.15 0.27
N ASP A 20 -0.66 10.45 0.02
CA ASP A 20 -1.70 10.98 -0.86
C ASP A 20 -1.13 11.12 -2.27
N HIS A 21 -1.87 10.60 -3.26
CA HIS A 21 -1.48 10.68 -4.67
C HIS A 21 -2.12 11.92 -5.31
N PRO A 22 -1.35 12.95 -5.71
CA PRO A 22 -1.91 14.19 -6.27
C PRO A 22 -2.74 13.94 -7.52
N TYR A 23 -3.83 14.71 -7.68
CA TYR A 23 -4.85 14.56 -8.72
C TYR A 23 -5.69 13.27 -8.63
N ASP A 24 -5.44 12.41 -7.66
CA ASP A 24 -6.12 11.13 -7.51
C ASP A 24 -6.79 11.00 -6.13
N ALA A 25 -6.10 11.41 -5.06
CA ALA A 25 -6.74 11.72 -3.79
C ALA A 25 -7.68 12.94 -3.96
N ASP A 26 -8.79 12.95 -3.21
CA ASP A 26 -9.82 14.00 -3.31
C ASP A 26 -9.22 15.41 -3.12
N ILE A 27 -8.35 15.56 -2.12
CA ILE A 27 -7.70 16.83 -1.76
C ILE A 27 -6.28 16.53 -1.26
N VAL A 28 -5.31 17.26 -1.78
CA VAL A 28 -3.92 17.26 -1.29
C VAL A 28 -3.50 18.71 -0.99
N GLU A 29 -3.13 18.97 0.26
CA GLU A 29 -2.65 20.28 0.71
C GLU A 29 -1.13 20.25 0.90
N TYR A 30 -0.44 21.24 0.34
CA TYR A 30 1.01 21.37 0.42
C TYR A 30 1.43 22.45 1.45
N PRO A 31 2.67 22.40 1.99
CA PRO A 31 3.16 23.40 2.94
C PRO A 31 3.27 24.84 2.39
N ASP A 32 3.23 25.02 1.07
CA ASP A 32 3.23 26.32 0.39
C ASP A 32 1.80 26.83 0.12
N ASP A 33 0.82 26.36 0.89
CA ASP A 33 -0.62 26.65 0.79
C ASP A 33 -1.26 26.25 -0.56
N ARG A 34 -0.54 25.54 -1.44
CA ARG A 34 -1.15 25.01 -2.66
C ARG A 34 -2.05 23.83 -2.32
N THR A 35 -3.22 23.81 -2.95
CA THR A 35 -4.14 22.68 -2.93
C THR A 35 -4.23 22.05 -4.31
N VAL A 36 -4.17 20.73 -4.37
CA VAL A 36 -4.43 19.94 -5.57
C VAL A 36 -5.69 19.11 -5.33
N LEU A 37 -6.66 19.23 -6.24
CA LEU A 37 -7.91 18.48 -6.18
C LEU A 37 -7.84 17.23 -7.05
N GLY A 38 -8.56 16.20 -6.63
CA GLY A 38 -8.75 14.97 -7.39
C GLY A 38 -9.43 15.23 -8.74
N THR A 39 -9.02 14.45 -9.74
CA THR A 39 -9.70 14.38 -11.04
C THR A 39 -10.62 13.18 -11.11
N ASN A 40 -11.61 13.22 -12.00
CA ASN A 40 -12.49 12.08 -12.23
C ASN A 40 -11.74 11.00 -13.02
N ILE A 41 -11.55 9.85 -12.40
CA ILE A 41 -11.10 8.61 -13.06
C ILE A 41 -12.37 7.82 -13.41
N THR A 42 -12.70 7.74 -14.69
CA THR A 42 -14.01 7.20 -15.13
C THR A 42 -13.89 5.94 -15.99
N THR A 43 -12.71 5.72 -16.58
CA THR A 43 -12.45 4.58 -17.44
C THR A 43 -11.43 3.62 -16.84
N ASN A 44 -11.51 2.36 -17.24
CA ASN A 44 -10.53 1.35 -16.87
C ASN A 44 -9.10 1.72 -17.30
N THR A 45 -8.94 2.40 -18.44
CA THR A 45 -7.64 2.86 -18.93
C THR A 45 -7.06 3.93 -18.04
N GLU A 46 -7.86 4.93 -17.64
CA GLU A 46 -7.45 5.97 -16.68
C GLU A 46 -7.10 5.36 -15.33
N PHE A 47 -7.88 4.37 -14.86
CA PHE A 47 -7.59 3.68 -13.61
C PHE A 47 -6.23 2.96 -13.65
N LEU A 48 -5.94 2.24 -14.75
CA LEU A 48 -4.63 1.58 -14.93
C LEU A 48 -3.49 2.60 -14.99
N LEU A 49 -3.72 3.76 -15.61
CA LEU A 49 -2.75 4.85 -15.68
C LEU A 49 -2.46 5.42 -14.28
N ALA A 50 -3.51 5.72 -13.51
CA ALA A 50 -3.43 6.18 -12.14
C ALA A 50 -2.72 5.13 -11.26
N GLN A 51 -3.11 3.85 -11.33
CA GLN A 51 -2.44 2.78 -10.61
C GLN A 51 -0.94 2.74 -10.91
N ASN A 52 -0.53 2.87 -12.17
CA ASN A 52 0.88 2.87 -12.53
C ASN A 52 1.65 4.07 -11.94
N VAL A 53 0.99 5.23 -11.80
CA VAL A 53 1.55 6.38 -11.08
C VAL A 53 1.66 6.06 -9.59
N ARG A 54 0.59 5.57 -8.95
CA ARG A 54 0.60 5.18 -7.53
C ARG A 54 1.72 4.19 -7.22
N VAL A 55 1.94 3.22 -8.09
CA VAL A 55 3.02 2.22 -7.96
C VAL A 55 4.40 2.89 -7.93
N LYS A 56 4.64 3.85 -8.84
CA LYS A 56 5.89 4.62 -8.88
C LYS A 56 6.04 5.51 -7.66
N ASP A 57 4.96 6.12 -7.18
CA ASP A 57 4.96 6.96 -5.99
C ASP A 57 5.38 6.14 -4.75
N MET A 58 4.91 4.89 -4.62
CA MET A 58 5.31 4.03 -3.50
C MET A 58 6.81 3.71 -3.51
N SER A 59 7.36 3.36 -4.69
CA SER A 59 8.81 3.14 -4.82
C SER A 59 9.61 4.43 -4.58
N PHE A 60 9.12 5.57 -5.08
CA PHE A 60 9.74 6.88 -4.85
C PHE A 60 9.76 7.24 -3.36
N VAL A 61 8.65 7.07 -2.65
CA VAL A 61 8.59 7.32 -1.21
C VAL A 61 9.56 6.41 -0.47
N LEU A 62 9.66 5.13 -0.86
CA LEU A 62 10.65 4.22 -0.30
C LEU A 62 12.09 4.70 -0.56
N ASP A 63 12.39 5.20 -1.76
CA ASP A 63 13.69 5.81 -2.07
C ASP A 63 13.96 7.03 -1.17
N GLN A 64 12.97 7.90 -0.96
CA GLN A 64 13.13 9.11 -0.15
C GLN A 64 13.36 8.79 1.33
N ILE A 65 12.67 7.79 1.89
CA ILE A 65 12.87 7.42 3.30
C ILE A 65 14.15 6.63 3.53
N GLN A 66 14.91 6.26 2.49
CA GLN A 66 16.27 5.74 2.66
C GLN A 66 17.29 6.87 2.92
N ASP A 67 16.96 8.13 2.61
CA ASP A 67 17.79 9.27 2.96
C ASP A 67 17.61 9.61 4.45
N GLU A 68 18.66 9.41 5.24
CA GLU A 68 18.67 9.74 6.68
C GLU A 68 18.28 11.20 6.97
N ASN A 69 18.60 12.14 6.08
CA ASN A 69 18.25 13.54 6.28
C ASN A 69 16.76 13.77 6.09
N ALA A 70 16.14 13.13 5.08
CA ALA A 70 14.70 13.16 4.87
C ALA A 70 13.98 12.51 6.07
N VAL A 71 14.47 11.35 6.52
CA VAL A 71 13.92 10.63 7.68
C VAL A 71 13.95 11.46 8.96
N LYS A 72 15.05 12.19 9.24
CA LYS A 72 15.13 13.09 10.41
C LYS A 72 14.10 14.22 10.35
N GLY A 73 13.69 14.64 9.15
CA GLY A 73 12.64 15.63 8.94
C GLY A 73 11.23 15.06 9.17
N ILE A 74 10.97 13.85 8.69
CA ILE A 74 9.66 13.20 8.70
C ILE A 74 9.37 12.50 10.05
N PHE A 75 10.38 11.88 10.65
CA PHE A 75 10.30 11.16 11.91
C PHE A 75 11.19 11.83 12.95
N PRO A 76 10.71 12.86 13.68
CA PRO A 76 11.51 13.55 14.69
C PRO A 76 12.09 12.62 15.76
N LEU A 77 11.41 11.51 16.06
CA LEU A 77 11.87 10.48 17.00
C LEU A 77 13.18 9.79 16.56
N SER A 78 13.49 9.78 15.25
CA SER A 78 14.74 9.25 14.71
C SER A 78 15.94 10.17 14.93
N LYS A 79 15.73 11.44 15.33
CA LYS A 79 16.82 12.38 15.61
C LYS A 79 17.65 11.87 16.80
N GLY A 80 18.89 11.47 16.51
CA GLY A 80 19.83 10.94 17.51
C GLY A 80 19.76 9.43 17.73
N ASN A 81 18.87 8.71 17.02
CA ASN A 81 18.81 7.25 17.06
C ASN A 81 18.35 6.70 15.69
N SER A 82 19.28 6.62 14.74
CA SER A 82 19.03 6.12 13.37
C SER A 82 18.57 4.66 13.33
N ASN A 83 18.82 3.89 14.39
CA ASN A 83 18.39 2.49 14.50
C ASN A 83 16.91 2.32 14.83
N LEU A 84 16.15 3.42 15.06
CA LEU A 84 14.71 3.34 15.35
C LEU A 84 13.85 2.98 14.13
N LEU A 85 14.42 3.07 12.92
CA LEU A 85 13.71 2.80 11.67
C LEU A 85 14.48 1.76 10.87
N SER A 86 14.11 0.49 11.02
CA SER A 86 14.57 -0.55 10.08
C SER A 86 13.72 -0.49 8.82
N LEU A 87 14.37 -0.27 7.68
CA LEU A 87 13.76 -0.32 6.35
C LEU A 87 13.89 -1.71 5.71
N ASP A 88 14.38 -2.70 6.45
CA ASP A 88 14.58 -4.06 5.94
C ASP A 88 13.26 -4.83 5.80
N ARG A 89 12.16 -4.29 6.38
CA ARG A 89 10.84 -4.90 6.42
C ARG A 89 9.72 -3.89 6.17
N VAL A 90 9.64 -3.39 4.94
CA VAL A 90 8.57 -2.46 4.53
C VAL A 90 7.39 -3.23 3.95
N SER A 91 6.18 -2.99 4.45
CA SER A 91 4.94 -3.58 3.93
C SER A 91 3.96 -2.50 3.47
N LEU A 92 3.09 -2.84 2.54
CA LEU A 92 2.09 -1.93 1.98
C LEU A 92 0.68 -2.35 2.36
N PHE A 93 -0.19 -1.40 2.67
CA PHE A 93 -1.62 -1.65 2.72
C PHE A 93 -2.40 -0.45 2.18
N GLY A 94 -3.58 -0.71 1.63
CA GLY A 94 -4.46 0.31 1.08
C GLY A 94 -5.59 -0.31 0.28
N LEU A 95 -6.43 0.54 -0.31
CA LEU A 95 -7.52 0.07 -1.17
C LEU A 95 -6.98 -0.38 -2.53
N GLY A 96 -7.29 -1.61 -2.92
CA GLY A 96 -7.12 -2.12 -4.28
C GLY A 96 -5.74 -2.66 -4.64
N SER A 97 -5.37 -2.44 -5.90
CA SER A 97 -4.31 -3.16 -6.59
C SER A 97 -2.91 -2.61 -6.41
N THR A 98 -2.75 -1.35 -5.97
CA THR A 98 -1.45 -0.68 -5.86
C THR A 98 -0.49 -1.49 -5.00
N ALA A 99 -0.91 -1.91 -3.80
CA ALA A 99 -0.06 -2.68 -2.89
C ALA A 99 0.47 -3.95 -3.58
N ALA A 100 -0.41 -4.73 -4.22
CA ALA A 100 -0.02 -5.95 -4.92
C ALA A 100 0.94 -5.67 -6.09
N GLN A 101 0.61 -4.68 -6.93
CA GLN A 101 1.39 -4.37 -8.11
C GLN A 101 2.76 -3.76 -7.77
N THR A 102 2.86 -2.96 -6.70
CA THR A 102 4.14 -2.44 -6.21
C THR A 102 5.03 -3.57 -5.71
N ILE A 103 4.50 -4.50 -4.90
CA ILE A 103 5.29 -5.65 -4.40
C ILE A 103 5.80 -6.52 -5.55
N LEU A 104 5.04 -6.62 -6.65
CA LEU A 104 5.47 -7.36 -7.84
C LEU A 104 6.66 -6.69 -8.54
N VAL A 105 6.73 -5.35 -8.59
CA VAL A 105 7.75 -4.63 -9.38
C VAL A 105 8.90 -4.09 -8.56
N ASP A 106 8.74 -3.98 -7.23
CA ASP A 106 9.75 -3.49 -6.31
C ASP A 106 9.97 -4.48 -5.18
N ASP A 107 11.12 -5.16 -5.25
CA ASP A 107 11.39 -6.32 -4.41
C ASP A 107 11.71 -5.95 -2.95
N ARG A 108 11.85 -4.66 -2.63
CA ARG A 108 12.13 -4.17 -1.28
C ARG A 108 10.92 -4.28 -0.34
N PHE A 109 9.70 -4.32 -0.89
CA PHE A 109 8.50 -4.53 -0.08
C PHE A 109 8.35 -6.02 0.26
N VAL A 110 8.20 -6.34 1.55
CA VAL A 110 8.21 -7.73 2.05
C VAL A 110 6.84 -8.39 2.07
N GLY A 111 5.76 -7.62 1.86
CA GLY A 111 4.39 -8.12 1.84
C GLY A 111 3.37 -6.99 1.82
N GLY A 112 2.09 -7.35 1.81
CA GLY A 112 1.03 -6.33 1.86
C GLY A 112 -0.39 -6.82 2.04
N ILE A 113 -1.31 -5.86 2.09
CA ILE A 113 -2.72 -6.06 2.35
C ILE A 113 -3.53 -5.26 1.33
N ASN A 114 -4.44 -5.92 0.61
CA ASN A 114 -5.49 -5.26 -0.13
C ASN A 114 -6.73 -5.13 0.77
N LEU A 115 -7.11 -3.90 1.07
CA LEU A 115 -8.35 -3.56 1.74
C LEU A 115 -9.40 -3.32 0.65
N ASP A 116 -10.16 -4.36 0.32
CA ASP A 116 -11.45 -4.21 -0.34
C ASP A 116 -11.47 -3.55 -1.74
N GLY A 117 -10.39 -3.70 -2.52
CA GLY A 117 -10.40 -3.23 -3.90
C GLY A 117 -10.16 -4.32 -4.93
N ALA A 118 -10.67 -4.11 -6.13
CA ALA A 118 -10.37 -4.97 -7.27
C ALA A 118 -8.87 -4.94 -7.58
N LEU A 119 -8.36 -6.04 -8.11
CA LEU A 119 -6.97 -6.15 -8.52
C LEU A 119 -6.84 -5.83 -10.01
N TRP A 120 -5.77 -5.12 -10.35
CA TRP A 120 -5.49 -4.58 -11.66
C TRP A 120 -4.00 -4.70 -11.98
N GLY A 121 -3.67 -4.62 -13.27
CA GLY A 121 -2.29 -4.75 -13.73
C GLY A 121 -1.82 -6.19 -13.90
N SER A 122 -0.52 -6.36 -14.15
CA SER A 122 0.08 -7.66 -14.43
C SER A 122 0.08 -8.59 -13.20
N VAL A 123 -0.01 -8.04 -11.98
CA VAL A 123 -0.04 -8.82 -10.74
C VAL A 123 -1.18 -9.81 -10.66
N VAL A 124 -2.34 -9.52 -11.27
CA VAL A 124 -3.47 -10.46 -11.35
C VAL A 124 -3.09 -11.75 -12.11
N ASN A 125 -2.18 -11.62 -13.08
CA ASN A 125 -1.73 -12.71 -13.93
C ASN A 125 -0.46 -13.38 -13.42
N ILE A 126 0.45 -12.63 -12.81
CA ILE A 126 1.74 -13.15 -12.35
C ILE A 126 1.63 -13.72 -10.93
N GLY A 127 0.88 -13.07 -10.05
CA GLY A 127 0.83 -13.42 -8.63
C GLY A 127 1.96 -12.77 -7.83
N LEU A 128 2.15 -13.24 -6.60
CA LEU A 128 3.21 -12.80 -5.69
C LEU A 128 3.83 -14.00 -4.96
N SER A 129 5.15 -13.99 -4.81
CA SER A 129 5.88 -14.93 -3.95
C SER A 129 5.88 -14.51 -2.47
N LYS A 130 5.56 -13.25 -2.18
CA LYS A 130 5.58 -12.66 -0.84
C LYS A 130 4.22 -12.74 -0.16
N PRO A 131 4.16 -12.72 1.19
CA PRO A 131 2.91 -12.74 1.92
C PRO A 131 1.97 -11.60 1.50
N PHE A 132 0.73 -11.95 1.17
CA PHE A 132 -0.29 -10.98 0.77
C PHE A 132 -1.65 -11.36 1.33
N LEU A 133 -2.34 -10.40 1.96
CA LEU A 133 -3.67 -10.57 2.53
C LEU A 133 -4.73 -9.88 1.66
N LEU A 134 -5.83 -10.58 1.39
CA LEU A 134 -7.04 -10.00 0.81
C LEU A 134 -8.07 -9.82 1.93
N PHE A 135 -8.43 -8.57 2.24
CA PHE A 135 -9.41 -8.23 3.28
C PHE A 135 -10.59 -7.51 2.63
N GLY A 136 -11.74 -8.18 2.49
CA GLY A 136 -12.89 -7.67 1.75
C GLY A 136 -14.04 -7.29 2.67
N HIS A 137 -14.91 -6.38 2.22
CA HIS A 137 -16.21 -6.19 2.84
C HIS A 137 -17.12 -7.41 2.60
N THR A 138 -18.29 -7.40 3.24
CA THR A 138 -19.29 -8.45 3.10
C THR A 138 -19.56 -8.77 1.63
N ASN A 139 -19.40 -10.04 1.26
CA ASN A 139 -19.61 -10.54 -0.10
C ASN A 139 -18.58 -10.07 -1.15
N TYR A 140 -17.46 -9.46 -0.75
CA TYR A 140 -16.31 -9.21 -1.62
C TYR A 140 -15.21 -10.26 -1.38
N THR A 141 -15.24 -11.33 -2.17
CA THR A 141 -14.47 -12.57 -1.94
C THR A 141 -13.91 -13.13 -3.25
N GLN A 142 -13.11 -14.20 -3.19
CA GLN A 142 -12.67 -14.91 -4.39
C GLN A 142 -13.82 -15.59 -5.16
N ALA A 143 -15.00 -15.75 -4.55
CA ALA A 143 -16.16 -16.32 -5.23
C ALA A 143 -16.92 -15.28 -6.06
N THR A 144 -16.85 -14.02 -5.65
CA THR A 144 -17.66 -12.91 -6.20
C THR A 144 -16.85 -11.90 -7.01
N ASP A 145 -15.53 -11.84 -6.83
CA ASP A 145 -14.63 -11.01 -7.63
C ASP A 145 -13.67 -11.88 -8.47
N ALA A 146 -13.71 -11.68 -9.79
CA ALA A 146 -12.91 -12.47 -10.74
C ALA A 146 -11.40 -12.18 -10.63
N THR A 147 -11.02 -10.98 -10.24
CA THR A 147 -9.62 -10.58 -10.08
C THR A 147 -9.03 -11.22 -8.83
N TRP A 148 -9.79 -11.26 -7.72
CA TRP A 148 -9.44 -11.98 -6.50
C TRP A 148 -9.35 -13.48 -6.74
N LYS A 149 -10.32 -14.07 -7.45
CA LYS A 149 -10.29 -15.49 -7.83
C LYS A 149 -9.01 -15.87 -8.55
N LYS A 150 -8.64 -15.06 -9.55
CA LYS A 150 -7.46 -15.31 -10.38
C LYS A 150 -6.18 -15.13 -9.59
N PHE A 151 -6.07 -14.05 -8.84
CA PHE A 151 -4.88 -13.72 -8.05
C PHE A 151 -4.66 -14.70 -6.89
N TRP A 152 -5.71 -15.12 -6.19
CA TRP A 152 -5.63 -16.05 -5.05
C TRP A 152 -4.97 -17.38 -5.41
N SER A 153 -5.18 -17.86 -6.64
CA SER A 153 -4.53 -19.08 -7.14
C SER A 153 -3.01 -18.95 -7.37
N LYS A 154 -2.45 -17.74 -7.24
CA LYS A 154 -1.07 -17.37 -7.63
C LYS A 154 -0.27 -16.70 -6.51
N ILE A 155 -0.81 -16.60 -5.31
CA ILE A 155 -0.07 -16.11 -4.15
C ILE A 155 0.39 -17.27 -3.28
N ALA A 156 1.57 -17.13 -2.69
CA ALA A 156 2.04 -18.05 -1.67
C ALA A 156 1.01 -18.12 -0.54
N ARG A 157 0.63 -19.34 -0.14
CA ARG A 157 -0.22 -19.52 1.04
C ARG A 157 0.57 -19.03 2.25
N MET A 158 0.00 -18.12 3.04
CA MET A 158 0.52 -17.90 4.38
C MET A 158 0.41 -19.23 5.12
N GLU A 159 1.54 -19.87 5.43
CA GLU A 159 1.54 -21.00 6.35
C GLU A 159 1.04 -20.48 7.69
N THR A 160 -0.12 -20.97 8.10
CA THR A 160 -0.90 -20.46 9.21
C THR A 160 -0.21 -20.73 10.53
N GLY A 161 0.69 -19.84 10.95
CA GLY A 161 1.14 -19.68 12.34
C GLY A 161 0.30 -18.67 13.13
N ALA A 162 -0.39 -17.77 12.45
CA ALA A 162 -1.25 -16.76 13.07
C ALA A 162 -2.70 -16.95 12.60
N ARG A 163 -3.54 -17.47 13.51
CA ARG A 163 -5.00 -17.53 13.31
C ARG A 163 -5.57 -16.12 13.48
N ALA A 164 -5.82 -15.41 12.38
CA ALA A 164 -6.79 -14.32 12.38
C ALA A 164 -8.14 -14.89 11.90
N ARG A 165 -9.04 -15.20 12.84
CA ARG A 165 -10.46 -15.36 12.53
C ARG A 165 -11.07 -13.97 12.61
N ALA A 166 -11.48 -13.41 11.47
CA ALA A 166 -12.52 -12.40 11.48
C ALA A 166 -13.84 -13.11 11.82
N VAL A 167 -14.56 -12.57 12.81
CA VAL A 167 -15.90 -13.02 13.22
C VAL A 167 -16.93 -12.42 12.28
#